data_AF-A0A9D4KDH0-F1
#
_entry.id   AF-A0A9D4KDH0-F1
#
_cell.length_a   1.000
_cell.length_b   1.000
_cell.length_c   1.000
_cell.angle_alpha   90.00
_cell.angle_beta   90.00
_cell.angle_gamma   90.00
#
_symmetry.space_group_name_H-M   'P 1'
#
loop_
_entity.id
_entity.type
_entity.pdbx_description
1 polymer ?
#
loop_
_entity_poly.entity_id
_entity_poly.type
_entity_poly.pdbx_seq_one_letter_code
_entity_poly.pdbx_strand_id
1 'polypeptide(L)'
;YIVSVGIVDRVTQYLRMVQGPIDSDKDAADFIQNSIGLLVSLTKFLSIRKASIFEKKKLEEPTQLISTFEVTELVGIVSLLYGMLLHSGTPGHGDTPPPEVPQHTLGVATAGLRMLNYMATLDLEMMQETLGAEGTSLEFRHIASYLIWYCSHHQAEELLHEVILCVGYFTVYNTDNQMVIQSGQPPTVLQQLCALPFQYFSDPRLVNILFPTLVSCCYNNQPNTEILEQELSGSLLANFLEEKTLELQQMAAQPVSASKKPDKEKRDNREGELRMMLSNRIPLDQWTVVQQYFQYALVFSTLCPMTNTNKLAKDLPVE
;
A
#
# COMPACT_ATOMS: atom_id res chain seq x y z
N TYR A 1 27.60 4.04 10.35
CA TYR A 1 28.40 5.04 9.61
C TYR A 1 27.51 6.00 8.82
N ILE A 2 26.75 5.55 7.82
CA ILE A 2 25.90 6.46 7.00
C ILE A 2 24.92 7.26 7.87
N VAL A 3 24.20 6.60 8.78
CA VAL A 3 23.35 7.24 9.79
C VAL A 3 24.18 8.17 10.69
N SER A 4 25.26 7.65 11.27
CA SER A 4 26.12 8.38 12.23
C SER A 4 26.76 9.66 11.69
N VAL A 5 27.02 9.75 10.38
CA VAL A 5 27.62 10.91 9.72
C VAL A 5 26.54 11.89 9.20
N GLY A 6 25.26 11.57 9.40
CA GLY A 6 24.14 12.44 9.06
C GLY A 6 23.78 12.46 7.57
N ILE A 7 24.13 11.40 6.81
CA ILE A 7 23.81 11.33 5.38
C ILE A 7 22.30 11.22 5.19
N VAL A 8 21.62 10.41 6.01
CA VAL A 8 20.16 10.25 5.94
C VAL A 8 19.48 11.58 6.22
N ASP A 9 19.90 12.32 7.25
CA ASP A 9 19.36 13.63 7.61
C ASP A 9 19.53 14.67 6.49
N ARG A 10 20.69 14.67 5.82
CA ARG A 10 20.93 15.56 4.67
C ARG A 10 20.04 15.22 3.48
N VAL A 11 19.83 13.94 3.22
CA VAL A 11 18.88 13.49 2.19
C VAL A 11 17.47 13.94 2.57
N THR A 12 17.03 13.71 3.81
CA THR A 12 15.74 14.21 4.32
C THR A 12 15.59 15.71 4.11
N GLN A 13 16.61 16.50 4.46
CA GLN A 13 16.57 17.95 4.28
C GLN A 13 16.34 18.33 2.82
N TYR A 14 17.06 17.70 1.89
CA TYR A 14 16.89 17.97 0.46
C TYR A 14 15.50 17.57 -0.04
N LEU A 15 15.02 16.38 0.31
CA LEU A 15 13.68 15.89 -0.05
C LEU A 15 12.58 16.85 0.42
N ARG A 16 12.69 17.36 1.66
CA ARG A 16 11.74 18.34 2.22
C ARG A 16 11.78 19.70 1.55
N MET A 17 12.88 20.07 0.90
CA MET A 17 12.98 21.35 0.18
C MET A 17 12.22 21.35 -1.16
N VAL A 18 11.87 20.17 -1.68
CA VAL A 18 11.07 20.04 -2.90
C VAL A 18 9.60 20.23 -2.55
N GLN A 19 9.08 21.43 -2.82
CA GLN A 19 7.71 21.85 -2.48
C GLN A 19 6.85 22.14 -3.72
N GLY A 20 7.26 21.63 -4.88
CA GLY A 20 6.58 21.87 -6.16
C GLY A 20 6.95 20.84 -7.21
N PRO A 21 6.33 20.94 -8.41
CA PRO A 21 6.56 19.99 -9.48
C PRO A 21 7.98 20.11 -10.01
N ILE A 22 8.65 18.97 -10.19
CA ILE A 22 10.00 18.88 -10.76
C ILE A 22 9.96 18.52 -12.25
N ASP A 23 8.83 18.79 -12.89
CA ASP A 23 8.52 18.40 -14.27
C ASP A 23 9.52 18.91 -15.30
N SER A 24 10.17 20.04 -15.02
CA SER A 24 11.21 20.64 -15.88
C SER A 24 12.64 20.38 -15.40
N ASP A 25 12.83 19.75 -14.24
CA ASP A 25 14.14 19.56 -13.59
C ASP A 25 14.51 18.08 -13.50
N LYS A 26 15.04 17.57 -14.60
CA LYS A 26 15.49 16.17 -14.69
C LYS A 26 16.66 15.86 -13.76
N ASP A 27 17.58 16.81 -13.57
CA ASP A 27 18.77 16.61 -12.73
C ASP A 27 18.36 16.45 -11.25
N ALA A 28 17.39 17.25 -10.79
CA ALA A 28 16.80 17.07 -9.47
C ALA A 28 16.10 15.71 -9.35
N ALA A 29 15.32 15.30 -10.34
CA ALA A 29 14.65 14.01 -10.34
C ALA A 29 15.63 12.83 -10.29
N ASP A 30 16.73 12.89 -11.04
CA ASP A 30 17.79 11.88 -11.03
C ASP A 30 18.50 11.85 -9.66
N PHE A 31 18.81 13.01 -9.07
CA PHE A 31 19.41 13.07 -7.73
C PHE A 31 18.50 12.48 -6.65
N ILE A 32 17.20 12.78 -6.69
CA ILE A 32 16.20 12.26 -5.74
C ILE A 32 16.10 10.74 -5.89
N GLN A 33 15.98 10.23 -7.12
CA GLN A 33 15.89 8.78 -7.36
C GLN A 33 17.15 8.04 -6.88
N ASN A 34 18.35 8.59 -7.12
CA ASN A 34 19.59 8.01 -6.62
C ASN A 34 19.69 8.04 -5.08
N SER A 35 19.23 9.13 -4.46
CA SER A 35 19.18 9.27 -3.00
C SER A 35 18.22 8.25 -2.38
N ILE A 36 17.03 8.10 -2.94
CA ILE A 36 16.07 7.08 -2.53
C ILE A 36 16.63 5.67 -2.78
N GLY A 37 17.32 5.44 -3.91
CA GLY A 37 17.97 4.17 -4.21
C GLY A 37 19.02 3.76 -3.18
N LEU A 38 19.80 4.71 -2.65
CA LEU A 38 20.70 4.48 -1.52
C LEU A 38 19.91 4.03 -0.28
N LEU A 39 18.83 4.74 0.09
CA LEU A 39 18.01 4.41 1.25
C LEU A 39 17.36 3.02 1.11
N VAL A 40 16.86 2.68 -0.08
CA VAL A 40 16.34 1.34 -0.39
C VAL A 40 17.40 0.28 -0.16
N SER A 41 18.62 0.52 -0.63
CA SER A 41 19.73 -0.43 -0.48
C SER A 41 20.09 -0.67 1.00
N LEU A 42 20.08 0.39 1.82
CA LEU A 42 20.32 0.27 3.26
C LEU A 42 19.21 -0.49 3.98
N THR A 43 17.97 -0.19 3.60
CA THR A 43 16.79 -0.84 4.18
C THR A 43 16.79 -2.33 3.87
N LYS A 44 16.96 -2.69 2.59
CA LYS A 44 17.08 -4.09 2.14
C LYS A 44 18.16 -4.85 2.91
N PHE A 45 19.35 -4.25 3.06
CA PHE A 45 20.47 -4.90 3.75
C PHE A 45 20.12 -5.29 5.19
N LEU A 46 19.32 -4.48 5.89
CA LEU A 46 18.87 -4.78 7.25
C LEU A 46 17.68 -5.73 7.27
N SER A 47 16.74 -5.61 6.33
CA SER A 47 15.54 -6.46 6.26
C SER A 47 15.85 -7.95 6.07
N ILE A 48 17.00 -8.32 5.47
CA ILE A 48 17.46 -9.72 5.30
C ILE A 48 17.52 -10.46 6.65
N ARG A 49 17.64 -9.75 7.77
CA ARG A 49 17.76 -10.34 9.11
C ARG A 49 16.42 -10.73 9.74
N LYS A 50 15.28 -10.26 9.21
CA LYS A 50 13.95 -10.58 9.75
C LYS A 50 13.35 -11.78 9.04
N ALA A 51 12.83 -12.74 9.81
CA ALA A 51 12.12 -13.90 9.28
C ALA A 51 10.66 -13.54 8.92
N SER A 52 10.05 -12.62 9.67
CA SER A 52 8.71 -12.09 9.42
C SER A 52 8.63 -10.63 9.83
N ILE A 53 7.82 -9.85 9.12
CA ILE A 53 7.59 -8.42 9.45
C ILE A 53 6.72 -8.24 10.69
N PHE A 54 6.00 -9.29 11.10
CA PHE A 54 5.12 -9.31 12.27
C PHE A 54 5.84 -9.72 13.57
N GLU A 55 7.14 -10.05 13.50
CA GLU A 55 7.93 -10.36 14.68
C GLU A 55 8.21 -9.09 15.50
N LYS A 56 7.59 -9.02 16.69
CA LYS A 56 7.78 -7.91 17.66
C LYS A 56 9.15 -7.90 18.34
N LYS A 57 10.02 -8.86 18.07
CA LYS A 57 11.33 -8.92 18.72
C LYS A 57 12.14 -7.74 18.19
N LYS A 58 12.32 -6.70 19.03
CA LYS A 58 13.30 -5.65 18.81
C LYS A 58 14.66 -6.34 18.71
N LEU A 59 15.06 -6.64 17.48
CA LEU A 59 16.47 -6.87 17.18
C LEU A 59 17.16 -5.61 17.69
N GLU A 60 18.14 -5.77 18.59
CA GLU A 60 19.05 -4.66 18.87
C GLU A 60 19.59 -4.21 17.51
N GLU A 61 19.15 -3.04 17.07
CA GLU A 61 19.41 -2.51 15.74
C GLU A 61 20.57 -1.52 15.92
N PRO A 62 21.83 -1.94 15.74
CA PRO A 62 22.98 -1.13 16.11
C PRO A 62 23.21 0.06 15.18
N THR A 63 22.49 0.15 14.06
CA THR A 63 22.69 1.21 13.07
C THR A 63 21.83 2.45 13.32
N GLN A 64 20.82 2.37 14.17
CA GLN A 64 19.84 3.41 14.48
C GLN A 64 18.99 3.84 13.26
N LEU A 65 18.99 3.06 12.17
CA LEU A 65 18.34 3.43 10.91
C LEU A 65 16.82 3.56 11.08
N ILE A 66 16.19 2.64 11.81
CA ILE A 66 14.74 2.68 12.06
C ILE A 66 14.36 3.95 12.83
N SER A 67 15.09 4.26 13.90
CA SER A 67 14.89 5.48 14.68
C SER A 67 15.14 6.74 13.84
N THR A 68 16.12 6.72 12.94
CA THR A 68 16.32 7.84 11.99
C THR A 68 15.13 7.98 11.04
N PHE A 69 14.58 6.90 10.49
CA PHE A 69 13.37 6.98 9.65
C PHE A 69 12.17 7.55 10.39
N GLU A 70 11.98 7.16 11.65
CA GLU A 70 10.92 7.69 12.52
C GLU A 70 11.10 9.19 12.76
N VAL A 71 12.26 9.63 13.28
CA VAL A 71 12.54 11.04 13.60
C VAL A 71 12.55 11.95 12.37
N THR A 72 12.87 11.40 11.19
CA THR A 72 12.87 12.13 9.92
C THR A 72 11.51 12.09 9.20
N GLU A 73 10.48 11.52 9.82
CA GLU A 73 9.14 11.34 9.26
C GLU A 73 9.20 10.64 7.89
N LEU A 74 9.73 9.42 7.89
CA LEU A 74 9.94 8.59 6.69
C LEU A 74 10.83 9.29 5.66
N VAL A 75 11.88 9.96 6.15
CA VAL A 75 12.85 10.71 5.33
C VAL A 75 12.17 11.81 4.49
N GLY A 76 11.01 12.30 4.92
CA GLY A 76 10.25 13.33 4.20
C GLY A 76 9.67 12.88 2.86
N ILE A 77 9.56 11.57 2.61
CA ILE A 77 9.02 11.04 1.36
C ILE A 77 7.57 11.48 1.15
N VAL A 78 6.74 11.46 2.20
CA VAL A 78 5.33 11.87 2.10
C VAL A 78 5.23 13.34 1.70
N SER A 79 5.99 14.22 2.36
CA SER A 79 6.02 15.64 2.05
C SER A 79 6.55 15.91 0.64
N LEU A 80 7.59 15.20 0.19
CA LEU A 80 8.09 15.26 -1.18
C LEU A 80 6.97 14.91 -2.17
N LEU A 81 6.29 13.78 -1.99
CA LEU A 81 5.26 13.31 -2.92
C LEU A 81 4.06 14.25 -2.92
N TYR A 82 3.62 14.71 -1.76
CA TYR A 82 2.51 15.64 -1.63
C TYR A 82 2.85 16.98 -2.32
N GLY A 83 4.01 17.56 -2.01
CA GLY A 83 4.49 18.79 -2.61
C GLY A 83 4.78 18.69 -4.11
N MET A 84 5.17 17.52 -4.61
CA MET A 84 5.45 17.31 -6.04
C MET A 84 4.17 17.10 -6.86
N LEU A 85 3.23 16.29 -6.36
CA LEU A 85 2.06 15.83 -7.12
C LEU A 85 0.81 16.68 -6.89
N LEU A 86 0.68 17.27 -5.70
CA LEU A 86 -0.55 17.93 -5.24
C LEU A 86 -0.33 19.41 -4.89
N HIS A 87 0.74 20.03 -5.42
CA HIS A 87 1.09 21.43 -5.17
C HIS A 87 -0.02 22.43 -5.56
N SER A 88 -0.85 22.07 -6.55
CA SER A 88 -1.98 22.88 -7.00
C SER A 88 -3.29 22.58 -6.25
N GLY A 89 -3.21 21.79 -5.18
CA GLY A 89 -4.35 21.21 -4.48
C GLY A 89 -4.77 19.85 -5.07
N THR A 90 -5.65 19.16 -4.36
CA THR A 90 -6.22 17.88 -4.81
C THR A 90 -7.19 18.12 -5.97
N PRO A 91 -6.91 17.59 -7.18
CA PRO A 91 -7.86 17.67 -8.28
C PRO A 91 -9.19 17.04 -7.85
N GLY A 92 -10.31 17.63 -8.27
CA GLY A 92 -11.60 16.96 -8.12
C GLY A 92 -11.64 15.72 -9.01
N HIS A 93 -12.09 14.59 -8.46
CA HIS A 93 -12.27 13.33 -9.19
C HIS A 93 -13.45 13.46 -10.17
N GLY A 94 -13.22 14.18 -11.28
CA GLY A 94 -14.19 14.36 -12.36
C GLY A 94 -13.90 13.46 -13.54
N ASP A 95 -14.77 13.54 -14.56
CA ASP A 95 -14.66 12.78 -15.81
C ASP A 95 -13.46 13.21 -16.68
N THR A 96 -12.80 14.33 -16.34
CA THR A 96 -11.63 14.79 -17.06
C THR A 96 -10.39 14.06 -16.57
N PRO A 97 -9.62 13.40 -17.46
CA PRO A 97 -8.41 12.70 -17.06
C PRO A 97 -7.39 13.67 -16.46
N PRO A 98 -6.53 13.20 -15.52
CA PRO A 98 -5.45 14.02 -14.99
C PRO A 98 -4.49 14.46 -16.09
N PRO A 99 -3.86 15.65 -15.97
CA PRO A 99 -2.74 16.03 -16.82
C PRO A 99 -1.64 14.98 -16.77
N GLU A 100 -1.02 14.70 -17.92
CA GLU A 100 0.08 13.73 -18.00
C GLU A 100 1.31 14.26 -17.25
N VAL A 101 1.84 13.42 -16.36
CA VAL A 101 3.01 13.75 -15.54
C VAL A 101 4.26 13.21 -16.24
N PRO A 102 5.35 14.00 -16.33
CA PRO A 102 6.58 13.54 -16.96
C PRO A 102 7.15 12.27 -16.34
N GLN A 103 7.78 11.42 -17.18
CA GLN A 103 8.29 10.11 -16.76
C GLN A 103 9.28 10.17 -15.59
N HIS A 104 10.13 11.20 -15.51
CA HIS A 104 11.07 11.35 -14.39
C HIS A 104 10.36 11.69 -13.07
N THR A 105 9.31 12.51 -13.12
CA THR A 105 8.45 12.81 -11.96
C THR A 105 7.72 11.54 -11.51
N LEU A 106 7.18 10.74 -12.45
CA LEU A 106 6.61 9.41 -12.14
C LEU A 106 7.66 8.44 -11.56
N GLY A 107 8.91 8.52 -12.03
CA GLY A 107 10.04 7.75 -11.51
C GLY A 107 10.33 8.08 -10.05
N VAL A 108 10.32 9.37 -9.68
CA VAL A 108 10.42 9.81 -8.28
C VAL A 108 9.25 9.31 -7.44
N ALA A 109 8.01 9.42 -7.94
CA ALA A 109 6.83 8.92 -7.23
C ALA A 109 6.91 7.41 -6.95
N THR A 110 7.29 6.65 -7.98
CA THR A 110 7.49 5.20 -7.90
C THR A 110 8.60 4.85 -6.91
N ALA A 111 9.74 5.54 -6.96
CA ALA A 111 10.85 5.31 -6.05
C ALA A 111 10.46 5.61 -4.58
N GLY A 112 9.73 6.70 -4.33
CA GLY A 112 9.25 7.10 -3.02
C GLY A 112 8.34 6.04 -2.39
N LEU A 113 7.28 5.63 -3.10
CA LEU A 113 6.36 4.58 -2.63
C LEU A 113 7.08 3.24 -2.44
N ARG A 114 7.97 2.89 -3.36
CA ARG A 114 8.80 1.68 -3.24
C ARG A 114 9.64 1.70 -1.97
N MET A 115 10.22 2.85 -1.62
CA MET A 115 10.97 3.00 -0.39
C MET A 115 10.07 2.86 0.85
N LEU A 116 8.88 3.46 0.89
CA LEU A 116 7.91 3.24 1.97
C LEU A 116 7.55 1.76 2.13
N ASN A 117 7.35 1.05 1.02
CA ASN A 117 7.10 -0.38 1.02
C ASN A 117 8.29 -1.21 1.55
N TYR A 118 9.54 -0.77 1.33
CA TYR A 118 10.72 -1.39 1.96
C TYR A 118 10.83 -1.04 3.45
N MET A 119 10.47 0.18 3.86
CA MET A 119 10.42 0.53 5.29
C MET A 119 9.45 -0.38 6.03
N ALA A 120 8.31 -0.70 5.44
CA ALA A 120 7.33 -1.62 6.02
C ALA A 120 7.84 -3.06 6.17
N THR A 121 8.76 -3.52 5.30
CA THR A 121 9.41 -4.83 5.50
C THR A 121 10.54 -4.81 6.50
N LEU A 122 11.16 -3.65 6.71
CA LEU A 122 12.15 -3.47 7.76
C LEU A 122 11.46 -3.37 9.12
N ASP A 123 10.45 -2.53 9.25
CA ASP A 123 9.68 -2.31 10.47
C ASP A 123 8.27 -1.79 10.15
N LEU A 124 7.29 -2.69 10.25
CA LEU A 124 5.90 -2.40 9.92
C LEU A 124 5.28 -1.38 10.88
N GLU A 125 5.54 -1.53 12.18
CA GLU A 125 4.97 -0.69 13.23
C GLU A 125 5.46 0.76 13.06
N MET A 126 6.77 0.96 12.91
CA MET A 126 7.33 2.30 12.63
C MET A 126 6.73 2.93 11.37
N MET A 127 6.60 2.15 10.28
CA MET A 127 6.01 2.68 9.04
C MET A 127 4.54 3.10 9.26
N GLN A 128 3.74 2.24 9.89
CA GLN A 128 2.32 2.48 10.14
C GLN A 128 2.09 3.64 11.10
N GLU A 129 2.85 3.74 12.19
CA GLU A 129 2.74 4.83 13.18
C GLU A 129 3.14 6.17 12.56
N THR A 130 4.25 6.21 11.82
CA THR A 130 4.75 7.46 11.23
C THR A 130 3.85 7.92 10.09
N LEU A 131 3.41 7.01 9.20
CA LEU A 131 2.50 7.34 8.10
C LEU A 131 1.07 7.63 8.59
N GLY A 132 0.68 7.03 9.72
CA GLY A 132 -0.62 7.18 10.38
C GLY A 132 -0.74 8.43 11.24
N ALA A 133 0.35 9.14 11.48
CA ALA A 133 0.37 10.38 12.25
C ALA A 133 -0.60 11.43 11.70
N GLU A 134 -1.09 12.31 12.58
CA GLU A 134 -1.98 13.41 12.21
C GLU A 134 -1.31 14.30 11.15
N GLY A 135 -2.07 14.69 10.12
CA GLY A 135 -1.54 15.43 8.97
C GLY A 135 -0.90 14.52 7.92
N THR A 136 0.11 13.73 8.30
CA THR A 136 0.81 12.81 7.38
C THR A 136 -0.14 11.77 6.76
N SER A 137 -1.06 11.22 7.56
CA SER A 137 -2.08 10.29 7.09
C SER A 137 -3.05 10.90 6.09
N LEU A 138 -3.35 12.20 6.22
CA LEU A 138 -4.19 12.93 5.27
C LEU A 138 -3.44 13.16 3.95
N GLU A 139 -2.17 13.59 4.02
CA GLU A 139 -1.31 13.73 2.84
C GLU A 139 -1.18 12.40 2.10
N PHE A 140 -0.90 11.31 2.82
CA PHE A 140 -0.81 9.96 2.26
C PHE A 140 -2.11 9.54 1.58
N ARG A 141 -3.27 9.75 2.23
CA ARG A 141 -4.58 9.45 1.64
C ARG A 141 -4.81 10.21 0.33
N HIS A 142 -4.44 11.49 0.28
CA HIS A 142 -4.56 12.29 -0.92
C HIS A 142 -3.60 11.82 -2.03
N ILE A 143 -2.36 11.49 -1.69
CA ILE A 143 -1.38 10.90 -2.63
C ILE A 143 -1.92 9.59 -3.20
N ALA A 144 -2.34 8.65 -2.34
CA ALA A 144 -2.85 7.35 -2.77
C ALA A 144 -4.07 7.50 -3.68
N SER A 145 -5.02 8.37 -3.29
CA SER A 145 -6.24 8.59 -4.07
C SER A 145 -5.96 9.22 -5.44
N TYR A 146 -5.06 10.20 -5.50
CA TYR A 146 -4.63 10.81 -6.75
C TYR A 146 -3.91 9.81 -7.65
N LEU A 147 -2.98 9.01 -7.11
CA LEU A 147 -2.19 8.09 -7.93
C LEU A 147 -3.02 6.91 -8.45
N ILE A 148 -3.98 6.38 -7.67
CA ILE A 148 -4.90 5.35 -8.18
C ILE A 148 -5.75 5.91 -9.33
N TRP A 149 -6.28 7.12 -9.17
CA TRP A 149 -7.04 7.80 -10.23
C TRP A 149 -6.17 8.14 -11.45
N TYR A 150 -4.92 8.55 -11.25
CA TYR A 150 -3.97 8.80 -12.33
C TYR A 150 -3.72 7.53 -13.14
N CYS A 151 -3.37 6.44 -12.47
CA CYS A 151 -3.08 5.15 -13.09
C CYS A 151 -4.31 4.48 -13.70
N SER A 152 -5.54 4.89 -13.37
CA SER A 152 -6.74 4.39 -14.06
C SER A 152 -6.94 5.03 -15.44
N HIS A 153 -6.31 6.17 -15.70
CA HIS A 153 -6.38 6.90 -16.97
C HIS A 153 -5.12 6.76 -17.82
N HIS A 154 -3.96 6.60 -17.16
CA HIS A 154 -2.64 6.55 -17.79
C HIS A 154 -1.97 5.20 -17.59
N GLN A 155 -1.17 4.75 -18.57
CA GLN A 155 -0.41 3.50 -18.47
C GLN A 155 0.79 3.65 -17.52
N ALA A 156 0.56 3.46 -16.22
CA ALA A 156 1.59 3.53 -15.18
C ALA A 156 1.41 2.37 -14.18
N GLU A 157 1.49 1.13 -14.67
CA GLU A 157 1.20 -0.09 -13.92
C GLU A 157 2.17 -0.30 -12.74
N GLU A 158 3.47 -0.09 -12.93
CA GLU A 158 4.46 -0.23 -11.84
C GLU A 158 4.17 0.72 -10.67
N LEU A 159 3.77 1.96 -10.98
CA LEU A 159 3.40 2.95 -9.98
C LEU A 159 2.13 2.51 -9.24
N LEU A 160 1.11 2.03 -9.97
CA LEU A 160 -0.13 1.53 -9.37
C LEU A 160 0.15 0.37 -8.41
N HIS A 161 1.04 -0.56 -8.78
CA HIS A 161 1.45 -1.66 -7.91
C HIS A 161 2.09 -1.18 -6.61
N GLU A 162 2.96 -0.18 -6.67
CA GLU A 162 3.59 0.37 -5.47
C GLU A 162 2.58 1.10 -4.57
N VAL A 163 1.59 1.80 -5.13
CA VAL A 163 0.50 2.43 -4.35
C VAL A 163 -0.38 1.39 -3.67
N ILE A 164 -0.85 0.38 -4.42
CA ILE A 164 -1.68 -0.71 -3.89
C ILE A 164 -0.95 -1.39 -2.73
N LEU A 165 0.32 -1.74 -2.94
CA LEU A 165 1.13 -2.38 -1.91
C LEU A 165 1.30 -1.49 -0.67
N CYS A 166 1.53 -0.19 -0.85
CA CYS A 166 1.70 0.75 0.26
C CYS A 166 0.43 0.88 1.09
N VAL A 167 -0.75 0.91 0.45
CA VAL A 167 -2.04 0.88 1.14
C VAL A 167 -2.23 -0.42 1.93
N GLY A 168 -1.82 -1.57 1.36
CA GLY A 168 -1.87 -2.86 2.05
C GLY A 168 -1.03 -2.89 3.32
N TYR A 169 0.22 -2.44 3.23
CA TYR A 169 1.10 -2.33 4.41
C TYR A 169 0.61 -1.30 5.42
N PHE A 170 0.04 -0.18 4.97
CA PHE A 170 -0.47 0.86 5.85
C PHE A 170 -1.64 0.35 6.71
N THR A 171 -2.49 -0.51 6.16
CA THR A 171 -3.76 -0.93 6.78
C THR A 171 -3.72 -2.28 7.49
N VAL A 172 -2.77 -3.15 7.16
CA VAL A 172 -2.73 -4.52 7.69
C VAL A 172 -2.71 -4.56 9.22
N TYR A 173 -3.72 -5.20 9.81
CA TYR A 173 -3.95 -5.29 11.27
C TYR A 173 -3.94 -3.95 12.02
N ASN A 174 -4.27 -2.85 11.34
CA ASN A 174 -4.27 -1.51 11.93
C ASN A 174 -5.60 -0.81 11.63
N THR A 175 -6.53 -0.89 12.59
CA THR A 175 -7.89 -0.37 12.43
C THR A 175 -7.93 1.14 12.21
N ASP A 176 -7.07 1.92 12.87
CA ASP A 176 -7.04 3.37 12.71
C ASP A 176 -6.63 3.75 11.28
N ASN A 177 -5.60 3.09 10.74
CA ASN A 177 -5.17 3.30 9.36
C ASN A 177 -6.19 2.78 8.33
N GLN A 178 -6.91 1.71 8.63
CA GLN A 178 -8.06 1.26 7.82
C GLN A 178 -9.17 2.31 7.76
N MET A 179 -9.42 3.05 8.85
CA MET A 179 -10.41 4.14 8.87
C MET A 179 -9.98 5.31 7.98
N VAL A 180 -8.69 5.60 7.90
CA VAL A 180 -8.15 6.67 7.03
C VAL A 180 -8.54 6.43 5.57
N ILE A 181 -8.31 5.23 5.03
CA ILE A 181 -8.50 4.96 3.59
C ILE A 181 -9.98 4.94 3.13
N GLN A 182 -10.93 4.74 4.05
CA GLN A 182 -12.37 4.79 3.75
C GLN A 182 -12.97 6.18 3.97
N SER A 183 -12.18 7.16 4.41
CA SER A 183 -12.66 8.49 4.77
C SER A 183 -12.43 9.54 3.67
N GLY A 184 -13.15 10.65 3.76
CA GLY A 184 -13.05 11.79 2.86
C GLY A 184 -14.08 11.78 1.74
N GLN A 185 -13.80 12.52 0.68
CA GLN A 185 -14.72 12.62 -0.47
C GLN A 185 -14.69 11.33 -1.29
N PRO A 186 -15.85 10.77 -1.67
CA PRO A 186 -15.92 9.64 -2.57
C PRO A 186 -15.52 10.03 -4.01
N PRO A 187 -14.96 9.11 -4.81
CA PRO A 187 -14.60 7.75 -4.43
C PRO A 187 -13.38 7.73 -3.48
N THR A 188 -13.52 7.06 -2.34
CA THR A 188 -12.46 6.92 -1.33
C THR A 188 -11.36 5.98 -1.84
N VAL A 189 -10.20 5.93 -1.19
CA VAL A 189 -9.10 5.03 -1.60
C VAL A 189 -9.58 3.59 -1.65
N LEU A 190 -10.38 3.14 -0.67
CA LEU A 190 -10.96 1.80 -0.68
C LEU A 190 -11.91 1.59 -1.88
N GLN A 191 -12.80 2.52 -2.15
CA GLN A 191 -13.72 2.44 -3.29
C GLN A 191 -12.98 2.42 -4.63
N GLN A 192 -11.91 3.23 -4.77
CA GLN A 192 -11.07 3.24 -5.97
C GLN A 192 -10.36 1.89 -6.18
N LEU A 193 -9.88 1.24 -5.11
CA LEU A 193 -9.29 -0.10 -5.19
C LEU A 193 -10.32 -1.15 -5.62
N CYS A 194 -11.56 -1.05 -5.14
CA CYS A 194 -12.65 -1.94 -5.55
C CYS A 194 -13.09 -1.71 -7.01
N ALA A 195 -12.88 -0.50 -7.54
CA ALA A 195 -13.26 -0.11 -8.90
C ALA A 195 -12.10 -0.19 -9.92
N LEU A 196 -11.00 -0.87 -9.59
CA LEU A 196 -9.89 -1.08 -10.53
C LEU A 196 -10.32 -1.86 -11.79
N PRO A 197 -9.56 -1.79 -12.90
CA PRO A 197 -9.89 -2.55 -14.10
C PRO A 197 -9.96 -4.06 -13.85
N PHE A 198 -10.86 -4.76 -14.57
CA PHE A 198 -11.16 -6.19 -14.37
C PHE A 198 -9.93 -7.12 -14.35
N GLN A 199 -8.84 -6.77 -15.03
CA GLN A 199 -7.58 -7.52 -14.99
C GLN A 199 -7.02 -7.68 -13.56
N TYR A 200 -7.23 -6.70 -12.67
CA TYR A 200 -6.82 -6.79 -11.27
C TYR A 200 -7.63 -7.79 -10.43
N PHE A 201 -8.75 -8.27 -10.98
CA PHE A 201 -9.63 -9.28 -10.39
C PHE A 201 -9.56 -10.63 -11.07
N SER A 202 -8.78 -10.77 -12.14
CA SER A 202 -8.77 -11.97 -13.00
C SER A 202 -7.38 -12.46 -13.42
N ASP A 203 -6.40 -11.58 -13.63
CA ASP A 203 -5.01 -12.01 -13.89
C ASP A 203 -4.36 -12.43 -12.56
N PRO A 204 -3.90 -13.70 -12.41
CA PRO A 204 -3.29 -14.19 -11.18
C PRO A 204 -2.15 -13.29 -10.66
N ARG A 205 -1.39 -12.65 -11.56
CA ARG A 205 -0.28 -11.77 -11.15
C ARG A 205 -0.78 -10.52 -10.44
N LEU A 206 -1.85 -9.91 -10.96
CA LEU A 206 -2.43 -8.69 -10.40
C LEU A 206 -3.31 -8.97 -9.19
N VAL A 207 -4.03 -10.10 -9.19
CA VAL A 207 -4.79 -10.60 -8.04
C VAL A 207 -3.87 -10.78 -6.82
N ASN A 208 -2.65 -11.32 -7.02
CA ASN A 208 -1.64 -11.45 -5.96
C ASN A 208 -1.13 -10.12 -5.39
N ILE A 209 -1.46 -8.98 -6.00
CA ILE A 209 -1.12 -7.63 -5.51
C ILE A 209 -2.36 -7.00 -4.85
N LEU A 210 -3.50 -7.03 -5.53
CA LEU A 210 -4.73 -6.37 -5.07
C LEU A 210 -5.41 -7.11 -3.91
N PHE A 211 -5.61 -8.42 -4.00
CA PHE A 211 -6.43 -9.15 -3.02
C PHE A 211 -5.83 -9.13 -1.61
N PRO A 212 -4.51 -9.33 -1.43
CA PRO A 212 -3.89 -9.19 -0.11
C PRO A 212 -4.08 -7.78 0.47
N THR A 213 -4.12 -6.76 -0.39
CA THR A 213 -4.37 -5.37 0.00
C THR A 213 -5.83 -5.18 0.42
N LEU A 214 -6.80 -5.65 -0.37
CA LEU A 214 -8.23 -5.58 0.00
C LEU A 214 -8.52 -6.32 1.32
N VAL A 215 -7.89 -7.48 1.53
CA VAL A 215 -7.94 -8.18 2.82
C VAL A 215 -7.38 -7.32 3.94
N SER A 216 -6.23 -6.68 3.75
CA SER A 216 -5.61 -5.79 4.75
C SER A 216 -6.51 -4.59 5.09
N CYS A 217 -7.20 -4.04 4.09
CA CYS A 217 -8.15 -2.95 4.24
C CYS A 217 -9.41 -3.35 5.04
N CYS A 218 -9.91 -4.57 4.87
CA CYS A 218 -11.25 -4.95 5.35
C CYS A 218 -11.24 -5.91 6.55
N TYR A 219 -10.16 -6.66 6.78
CA TYR A 219 -10.14 -7.68 7.84
C TYR A 219 -10.35 -7.05 9.23
N ASN A 220 -11.28 -7.64 10.00
CA ASN A 220 -11.76 -7.14 11.29
C ASN A 220 -12.26 -5.68 11.26
N ASN A 221 -12.78 -5.22 10.12
CA ASN A 221 -13.34 -3.88 9.95
C ASN A 221 -14.64 -3.94 9.15
N GLN A 222 -15.75 -4.04 9.89
CA GLN A 222 -17.09 -4.18 9.31
C GLN A 222 -17.46 -3.02 8.36
N PRO A 223 -17.25 -1.73 8.70
CA PRO A 223 -17.50 -0.63 7.75
C PRO A 223 -16.74 -0.77 6.42
N ASN A 224 -15.45 -1.15 6.48
CA ASN A 224 -14.67 -1.35 5.26
C ASN A 224 -15.15 -2.58 4.47
N THR A 225 -15.62 -3.63 5.15
CA THR A 225 -16.22 -4.81 4.50
C THR A 225 -17.52 -4.43 3.79
N GLU A 226 -18.36 -3.60 4.40
CA GLU A 226 -19.60 -3.10 3.79
C GLU A 226 -19.33 -2.25 2.54
N ILE A 227 -18.27 -1.42 2.54
CA ILE A 227 -17.84 -0.68 1.34
C ILE A 227 -17.38 -1.64 0.25
N LEU A 228 -16.57 -2.65 0.58
CA LEU A 228 -16.13 -3.66 -0.37
C LEU A 228 -17.33 -4.39 -0.99
N GLU A 229 -18.32 -4.74 -0.17
CA GLU A 229 -19.53 -5.47 -0.58
C GLU A 229 -20.47 -4.68 -1.50
N GLN A 230 -20.28 -3.36 -1.64
CA GLN A 230 -21.02 -2.56 -2.62
C GLN A 230 -20.59 -2.87 -4.06
N GLU A 231 -19.32 -3.23 -4.27
CA GLU A 231 -18.72 -3.42 -5.60
C GLU A 231 -18.28 -4.87 -5.84
N LEU A 232 -17.88 -5.61 -4.79
CA LEU A 232 -17.25 -6.93 -4.87
C LEU A 232 -17.86 -7.89 -3.84
N SER A 233 -17.88 -9.19 -4.15
CA SER A 233 -18.26 -10.18 -3.13
C SER A 233 -17.07 -10.53 -2.23
N GLY A 234 -17.25 -10.50 -0.90
CA GLY A 234 -16.25 -11.00 0.06
C GLY A 234 -15.82 -12.46 -0.20
N SER A 235 -16.68 -13.25 -0.85
CA SER A 235 -16.33 -14.62 -1.28
C SER A 235 -15.13 -14.69 -2.23
N LEU A 236 -14.87 -13.64 -3.02
CA LEU A 236 -13.68 -13.58 -3.88
C LEU A 236 -12.39 -13.63 -3.05
N LEU A 237 -12.36 -12.92 -1.92
CA LEU A 237 -11.21 -12.91 -1.02
C LEU A 237 -11.07 -14.23 -0.27
N ALA A 238 -12.18 -14.84 0.16
CA ALA A 238 -12.17 -16.14 0.80
C ALA A 238 -11.65 -17.24 -0.15
N ASN A 239 -12.15 -17.28 -1.40
CA ASN A 239 -11.73 -18.25 -2.41
C ASN A 239 -10.24 -18.09 -2.76
N PHE A 240 -9.75 -16.85 -2.86
CA PHE A 240 -8.33 -16.59 -3.07
C PHE A 240 -7.46 -17.16 -1.94
N LEU A 241 -7.84 -16.98 -0.68
CA LEU A 241 -7.10 -17.53 0.47
C LEU A 241 -7.14 -19.07 0.50
N GLU A 242 -8.28 -19.65 0.12
CA GLU A 242 -8.41 -21.10 -0.04
C GLU A 242 -7.46 -21.63 -1.11
N GLU A 243 -7.44 -21.01 -2.30
CA GLU A 243 -6.55 -21.35 -3.41
C GLU A 243 -5.08 -21.28 -2.96
N LYS A 244 -4.67 -20.21 -2.28
CA LYS A 244 -3.29 -20.08 -1.77
C LYS A 244 -2.94 -21.13 -0.72
N THR A 245 -3.88 -21.49 0.13
CA THR A 245 -3.68 -22.57 1.11
C THR A 245 -3.47 -23.91 0.42
N LEU A 246 -4.24 -24.21 -0.63
CA LEU A 246 -4.11 -25.43 -1.43
C LEU A 246 -2.80 -25.47 -2.23
N GLU A 247 -2.39 -24.35 -2.84
CA GLU A 247 -1.10 -24.22 -3.54
C GLU A 247 0.08 -24.60 -2.61
N LEU A 248 0.10 -24.07 -1.37
CA LEU A 248 1.15 -24.38 -0.40
C LEU A 248 1.18 -25.88 -0.01
N GLN A 249 0.01 -26.50 0.16
CA GLN A 249 -0.08 -27.93 0.48
C GLN A 249 0.43 -28.81 -0.68
N GLN A 250 0.10 -28.44 -1.92
CA GLN A 250 0.57 -29.14 -3.11
C GLN A 250 2.10 -29.02 -3.26
N MET A 251 2.67 -27.84 -3.00
CA MET A 251 4.12 -27.63 -3.03
C MET A 251 4.85 -28.45 -1.96
N ALA A 252 4.26 -28.59 -0.76
CA ALA A 252 4.83 -29.41 0.32
C ALA A 252 4.79 -30.92 0.03
N ALA A 253 3.88 -31.38 -0.83
CA ALA A 253 3.69 -32.78 -1.18
C ALA A 253 4.61 -33.28 -2.34
N GLN A 254 5.34 -32.39 -3.02
CA GLN A 254 6.21 -32.77 -4.14
C GLN A 254 7.60 -33.25 -3.68
N PRO A 255 8.13 -34.37 -4.21
CA PRO A 255 9.47 -34.85 -3.89
C PRO A 255 10.55 -33.94 -4.49
N VAL A 256 11.50 -33.51 -3.63
CA VAL A 256 12.56 -32.54 -3.95
C VAL A 256 13.52 -33.11 -4.99
N SER A 257 13.34 -32.76 -6.26
CA SER A 257 14.40 -32.91 -7.26
C SER A 257 15.36 -31.72 -7.18
N ALA A 258 16.66 -32.03 -7.15
CA ALA A 258 17.75 -31.11 -6.82
C ALA A 258 17.69 -29.80 -7.63
N SER A 259 17.37 -28.70 -6.96
CA SER A 259 17.32 -27.37 -7.56
C SER A 259 18.73 -26.81 -7.77
N LYS A 260 19.07 -26.54 -9.04
CA LYS A 260 20.26 -25.77 -9.45
C LYS A 260 20.23 -24.37 -8.80
N LYS A 261 21.41 -23.84 -8.41
CA LYS A 261 21.57 -22.47 -7.91
C LYS A 261 20.93 -21.47 -8.90
N PRO A 262 20.09 -20.53 -8.45
CA PRO A 262 19.45 -19.57 -9.33
C PRO A 262 20.45 -18.53 -9.88
N ASP A 263 20.26 -18.12 -11.13
CA ASP A 263 20.99 -17.04 -11.80
C ASP A 263 20.82 -15.68 -11.10
N LYS A 264 21.75 -14.75 -11.36
CA LYS A 264 21.80 -13.42 -10.72
C LYS A 264 20.56 -12.55 -11.01
N GLU A 265 20.03 -12.57 -12.23
CA GLU A 265 18.75 -11.90 -12.59
C GLU A 265 17.53 -12.49 -11.85
N LYS A 266 17.50 -13.81 -11.64
CA LYS A 266 16.44 -14.45 -10.84
C LYS A 266 16.51 -14.08 -9.36
N ARG A 267 17.65 -13.58 -8.89
CA ARG A 267 17.85 -13.14 -7.50
C ARG A 267 17.28 -11.75 -7.28
N ASP A 268 17.56 -10.81 -8.18
CA ASP A 268 17.01 -9.45 -8.13
C ASP A 268 15.49 -9.44 -8.34
N ASN A 269 14.96 -10.32 -9.21
CA ASN A 269 13.52 -10.50 -9.39
C ASN A 269 12.84 -11.09 -8.13
N ARG A 270 13.52 -12.02 -7.43
CA ARG A 270 13.07 -12.60 -6.15
C ARG A 270 12.94 -11.55 -5.05
N GLU A 271 13.80 -10.52 -5.04
CA GLU A 271 13.73 -9.46 -4.04
C GLU A 271 12.49 -8.56 -4.20
N GLY A 272 12.06 -8.32 -5.45
CA GLY A 272 10.79 -7.67 -5.74
C GLY A 272 9.60 -8.52 -5.27
N GLU A 273 9.68 -9.84 -5.45
CA GLU A 273 8.67 -10.81 -5.01
C GLU A 273 8.52 -10.86 -3.48
N LEU A 274 9.61 -10.71 -2.70
CA LEU A 274 9.55 -10.78 -1.23
C LEU A 274 8.61 -9.71 -0.63
N ARG A 275 8.67 -8.48 -1.13
CA ARG A 275 7.77 -7.41 -0.68
C ARG A 275 6.32 -7.66 -1.05
N MET A 276 6.05 -8.42 -2.11
CA MET A 276 4.69 -8.70 -2.59
C MET A 276 4.11 -9.99 -1.98
N MET A 277 4.86 -10.71 -1.15
CA MET A 277 4.41 -11.97 -0.57
C MET A 277 3.12 -11.82 0.25
N LEU A 278 2.19 -12.75 0.07
CA LEU A 278 0.96 -12.82 0.86
C LEU A 278 1.22 -12.97 2.36
N SER A 279 2.22 -13.79 2.75
CA SER A 279 2.62 -14.02 4.15
C SER A 279 2.98 -12.75 4.91
N ASN A 280 3.22 -11.70 4.15
CA ASN A 280 3.73 -10.43 4.56
C ASN A 280 2.52 -9.48 4.80
N ARG A 281 1.34 -9.74 4.20
CA ARG A 281 0.05 -9.05 4.50
C ARG A 281 -0.79 -9.86 5.47
N ILE A 282 -0.62 -11.17 5.45
CA ILE A 282 -1.37 -12.08 6.30
C ILE A 282 -0.38 -13.15 6.75
N PRO A 283 0.03 -13.20 8.03
CA PRO A 283 0.82 -14.29 8.58
C PRO A 283 0.21 -15.64 8.21
N LEU A 284 1.05 -16.63 7.89
CA LEU A 284 0.59 -17.95 7.43
C LEU A 284 -0.37 -18.63 8.41
N ASP A 285 -0.17 -18.43 9.72
CA ASP A 285 -1.03 -18.95 10.78
C ASP A 285 -2.41 -18.29 10.84
N GLN A 286 -2.58 -17.13 10.19
CA GLN A 286 -3.85 -16.38 10.17
C GLN A 286 -4.70 -16.66 8.92
N TRP A 287 -4.18 -17.34 7.89
CA TRP A 287 -4.87 -17.48 6.60
C TRP A 287 -6.27 -18.10 6.74
N THR A 288 -6.40 -19.17 7.53
CA THR A 288 -7.70 -19.83 7.75
C THR A 288 -8.70 -18.94 8.50
N VAL A 289 -8.23 -18.19 9.49
CA VAL A 289 -9.09 -17.29 10.28
C VAL A 289 -9.61 -16.14 9.40
N VAL A 290 -8.72 -15.58 8.57
CA VAL A 290 -9.07 -14.50 7.65
C VAL A 290 -10.00 -15.00 6.54
N GLN A 291 -9.77 -16.20 6.00
CA GLN A 291 -10.67 -16.83 5.04
C GLN A 291 -12.08 -16.99 5.62
N GLN A 292 -12.19 -17.52 6.84
CA GLN A 292 -13.47 -17.69 7.53
C GLN A 292 -14.19 -16.35 7.73
N TYR A 293 -13.47 -15.29 8.10
CA TYR A 293 -14.05 -13.96 8.26
C TYR A 293 -14.82 -13.50 7.01
N PHE A 294 -14.21 -13.59 5.83
CA PHE A 294 -14.85 -13.19 4.57
C PHE A 294 -15.91 -14.18 4.08
N GLN A 295 -15.85 -15.44 4.52
CA GLN A 295 -16.90 -16.43 4.25
C GLN A 295 -18.16 -16.19 5.09
N TYR A 296 -18.02 -15.74 6.35
CA TYR A 296 -19.14 -15.53 7.28
C TYR A 296 -19.72 -14.11 7.26
N ALA A 297 -18.98 -13.10 6.78
CA ALA A 297 -19.52 -11.75 6.56
C ALA A 297 -20.82 -11.76 5.72
N LEU A 298 -20.94 -12.73 4.80
CA LEU A 298 -22.12 -13.02 3.97
C LEU A 298 -23.40 -13.36 4.76
N VAL A 299 -23.28 -13.93 5.96
CA VAL A 299 -24.44 -14.41 6.75
C VAL A 299 -25.09 -13.25 7.51
N PHE A 300 -24.30 -12.27 7.95
CA PHE A 300 -24.83 -11.12 8.69
C PHE A 300 -25.42 -10.04 7.78
N SER A 301 -24.84 -9.80 6.60
CA SER A 301 -25.42 -8.85 5.62
C SER A 301 -26.74 -9.33 5.01
N THR A 302 -26.97 -10.66 4.93
CA THR A 302 -28.24 -11.24 4.47
C THR A 302 -29.32 -11.34 5.56
N LEU A 303 -28.94 -11.41 6.84
CA LEU A 303 -29.89 -11.48 7.97
C LEU A 303 -30.32 -10.10 8.49
N CYS A 304 -29.59 -9.04 8.18
CA CYS A 304 -29.99 -7.65 8.49
C CYS A 304 -30.03 -6.82 7.20
N PRO A 305 -31.09 -6.90 6.38
CA PRO A 305 -31.36 -5.85 5.41
C PRO A 305 -31.67 -4.58 6.21
N MET A 306 -30.70 -3.66 6.26
CA MET A 306 -30.91 -2.31 6.79
C MET A 306 -32.17 -1.73 6.14
N THR A 307 -33.17 -1.45 6.98
CA THR A 307 -34.43 -0.86 6.57
C THR A 307 -34.12 0.49 5.95
N ASN A 308 -34.47 0.64 4.68
CA ASN A 308 -34.29 1.85 3.91
C ASN A 308 -35.28 2.93 4.38
N THR A 309 -35.06 3.52 5.55
CA THR A 309 -35.83 4.67 6.04
C THR A 309 -35.30 5.95 5.40
N ASN A 310 -35.53 6.10 4.09
CA ASN A 310 -35.33 7.38 3.40
C ASN A 310 -36.28 7.58 2.21
N LYS A 311 -37.54 7.14 2.37
CA LYS A 311 -38.67 7.51 1.51
C LYS A 311 -39.94 7.61 2.34
N LEU A 312 -40.19 8.78 2.96
CA LEU A 312 -41.52 9.32 3.31
C LEU A 312 -41.34 10.56 4.23
N ALA A 313 -40.91 11.67 3.65
CA ALA A 313 -41.01 12.99 4.28
C ALA A 313 -40.97 14.10 3.22
N LYS A 314 -41.82 14.00 2.20
CA LYS A 314 -42.25 15.12 1.36
C LYS A 314 -43.72 14.86 1.07
N ASP A 315 -44.57 15.53 1.84
CA ASP A 315 -45.94 15.94 1.49
C ASP A 315 -46.70 16.23 2.80
N LEU A 316 -46.53 17.45 3.32
CA LEU A 316 -47.48 18.09 4.21
C LEU A 316 -47.55 19.58 3.81
N PRO A 317 -48.75 20.12 3.53
CA PRO A 317 -48.92 21.49 3.07
C PRO A 317 -48.78 22.47 4.24
N VAL A 318 -48.19 23.63 3.94
CA VAL A 318 -48.11 24.78 4.84
C VAL A 318 -49.46 25.51 4.81
N GLU A 319 -50.13 25.56 5.96
CA GLU A 319 -51.03 26.66 6.35
C GLU A 319 -50.25 27.63 7.24
#